data_AF-A0A1W0WN30-F1
#
_entry.id   AF-A0A1W0WN30-F1
#
_cell.length_a   1.000
_cell.length_b   1.000
_cell.length_c   1.000
_cell.angle_alpha   90.00
_cell.angle_beta   90.00
_cell.angle_gamma   90.00
#
_symmetry.space_group_name_H-M   'P 1'
#
loop_
_entity.id
_entity.type
_entity.pdbx_description
1 polymer ?
#
loop_
_entity_poly.entity_id
_entity_poly.type
_entity_poly.pdbx_seq_one_letter_code
_entity_poly.pdbx_strand_id
1 'polypeptide(L)'
;MAPVFCEAVLEKGRAKDGRDVCPWNELNSSFTRNLELFMDKSVVLIGESRMRHLYDYLVRVISLRDMNAPYERYHSDAHSYFEKSNVTLAFHWCPYPDDCVRNVTKSWMRTNSTPQYVILGVGIYSAAVNVSPSPLKTFSENLHRTFAHFSKLPSVTLIWVEILPVTRKWAYNRGRPEDRAAAIPLLKKMRTAANHIAANHSVPVWRSAFTAAHKHRDFFTDGIHFNNNLLQKVACLLLGAIGRTNC
;
A
#
# COMPACT_ATOMS: atom_id res chain seq x y z
N MET A 1 6.33 4.98 22.15
CA MET A 1 4.93 5.35 21.84
C MET A 1 4.70 5.04 20.38
N ALA A 2 3.61 4.35 20.02
CA ALA A 2 3.33 4.02 18.63
C ALA A 2 3.04 5.31 17.82
N PRO A 3 3.49 5.41 16.56
CA PRO A 3 3.18 6.55 15.70
C PRO A 3 1.67 6.75 15.50
N VAL A 4 1.20 7.98 15.70
CA VAL A 4 -0.20 8.39 15.50
C VAL A 4 -0.52 8.48 14.01
N PHE A 5 -1.74 8.12 13.62
CA PHE A 5 -2.28 8.28 12.27
C PHE A 5 -3.78 8.60 12.31
N CYS A 6 -4.31 9.02 11.17
CA CYS A 6 -5.69 9.43 11.00
C CYS A 6 -6.57 8.31 10.44
N GLU A 7 -7.24 7.55 11.32
CA GLU A 7 -8.08 6.43 10.91
C GLU A 7 -9.23 6.83 9.97
N ALA A 8 -9.86 8.00 10.21
CA ALA A 8 -10.92 8.52 9.33
C ALA A 8 -10.45 8.74 7.88
N VAL A 9 -9.19 9.11 7.66
CA VAL A 9 -8.61 9.28 6.31
C VAL A 9 -8.28 7.93 5.70
N LEU A 10 -7.76 6.97 6.47
CA LEU A 10 -7.57 5.61 6.00
C LEU A 10 -8.89 4.97 5.57
N GLU A 11 -9.95 5.18 6.33
CA GLU A 11 -11.25 4.56 6.09
C GLU A 11 -12.03 5.25 4.97
N LYS A 12 -12.19 6.58 5.07
CA LYS A 12 -13.13 7.35 4.25
C LYS A 12 -12.45 8.36 3.33
N GLY A 13 -11.16 8.61 3.51
CA GLY A 13 -10.44 9.69 2.82
C GLY A 13 -10.88 11.09 3.27
N ARG A 14 -11.47 11.20 4.47
CA ARG A 14 -12.03 12.45 5.00
C ARG A 14 -11.42 12.80 6.35
N ALA A 15 -11.29 14.10 6.62
CA ALA A 15 -10.90 14.61 7.92
C ALA A 15 -12.08 14.57 8.92
N LYS A 16 -11.85 14.93 10.19
CA LYS A 16 -12.86 15.02 11.25
C LYS A 16 -14.07 15.89 10.89
N ASP A 17 -13.81 16.98 10.16
CA ASP A 17 -14.84 17.92 9.68
C ASP A 17 -15.63 17.40 8.46
N GLY A 18 -15.36 16.16 8.02
CA GLY A 18 -16.02 15.52 6.90
C GLY A 18 -15.50 15.93 5.53
N ARG A 19 -14.54 16.86 5.41
CA ARG A 19 -13.96 17.25 4.11
C ARG A 19 -13.07 16.14 3.54
N ASP A 20 -13.12 15.92 2.23
CA ASP A 20 -12.15 15.07 1.53
C ASP A 20 -10.76 15.68 1.72
N VAL A 21 -9.79 14.87 2.15
CA VAL A 21 -8.42 15.34 2.41
C VAL A 21 -7.63 15.56 1.11
N CYS A 22 -8.11 14.98 0.02
CA CYS A 22 -7.48 14.98 -1.30
C CYS A 22 -8.48 15.16 -2.44
N PRO A 23 -9.37 16.18 -2.41
CA PRO A 23 -10.43 16.31 -3.39
C PRO A 23 -9.85 16.43 -4.81
N TRP A 24 -10.53 15.84 -5.79
CA TRP A 24 -9.98 15.69 -7.16
C TRP A 24 -9.70 17.03 -7.85
N ASN A 25 -10.53 18.04 -7.61
CA ASN A 25 -10.39 19.39 -8.16
C ASN A 25 -9.25 20.19 -7.50
N GLU A 26 -8.73 19.76 -6.36
CA GLU A 26 -7.62 20.43 -5.64
C GLU A 26 -6.51 19.44 -5.29
N LEU A 27 -6.32 18.41 -6.14
CA LEU A 27 -5.44 17.30 -5.83
C LEU A 27 -3.98 17.76 -5.69
N ASN A 28 -3.52 18.67 -6.56
CA ASN A 28 -2.15 19.18 -6.51
C ASN A 28 -1.87 19.95 -5.20
N SER A 29 -2.70 20.93 -4.85
CA SER A 29 -2.51 21.72 -3.63
C SER A 29 -2.67 20.87 -2.36
N SER A 30 -3.61 19.93 -2.37
CA SER A 30 -3.81 19.00 -1.25
C SER A 30 -2.65 18.03 -1.09
N PHE A 31 -2.08 17.57 -2.21
CA PHE A 31 -0.89 16.72 -2.20
C PHE A 31 0.30 17.47 -1.59
N THR A 32 0.60 18.69 -2.06
CA THR A 32 1.71 19.50 -1.52
C THR A 32 1.58 19.72 -0.02
N ARG A 33 0.39 20.13 0.44
CA ARG A 33 0.11 20.31 1.87
C ARG A 33 0.30 19.03 2.67
N ASN A 34 -0.17 17.88 2.16
CA ASN A 34 0.00 16.62 2.87
C ASN A 34 1.46 16.11 2.82
N LEU A 35 2.24 16.50 1.81
CA LEU A 35 3.67 16.19 1.72
C LEU A 35 4.48 16.91 2.79
N GLU A 36 4.13 18.14 3.13
CA GLU A 36 4.75 18.87 4.25
C GLU A 36 4.50 18.15 5.59
N LEU A 37 3.31 17.59 5.78
CA LEU A 37 2.98 16.79 6.96
C LEU A 37 3.72 15.44 7.02
N PHE A 38 4.40 15.06 5.93
CA PHE A 38 5.15 13.81 5.81
C PHE A 38 6.63 13.95 6.19
N MET A 39 7.07 15.14 6.59
CA MET A 39 8.44 15.36 7.06
C MET A 39 8.73 14.57 8.35
N ASP A 40 10.02 14.24 8.57
CA ASP A 40 10.51 13.47 9.71
C ASP A 40 9.90 12.07 9.84
N LYS A 41 9.49 11.47 8.71
CA LYS A 41 8.87 10.15 8.67
C LYS A 41 9.79 9.07 8.11
N SER A 42 9.79 7.90 8.75
CA SER A 42 10.36 6.67 8.21
C SER A 42 9.25 5.69 7.84
N VAL A 43 9.09 5.43 6.54
CA VAL A 43 8.03 4.60 5.99
C VAL A 43 8.58 3.50 5.09
N VAL A 44 8.10 2.29 5.31
CA VAL A 44 8.38 1.15 4.46
C VAL A 44 7.11 0.70 3.75
N LEU A 45 7.18 0.54 2.44
CA LEU A 45 6.15 -0.11 1.64
C LEU A 45 6.57 -1.56 1.38
N ILE A 46 5.73 -2.52 1.73
CA ILE A 46 5.97 -3.94 1.48
C ILE A 46 4.88 -4.46 0.56
N GLY A 47 5.26 -5.08 -0.55
CA GLY A 47 4.28 -5.78 -1.36
C GLY A 47 4.69 -6.06 -2.79
N GLU A 48 3.71 -5.94 -3.66
CA GLU A 48 3.80 -6.20 -5.10
C GLU A 48 3.96 -4.91 -5.93
N SER A 49 3.78 -5.02 -7.25
CA SER A 49 4.04 -3.93 -8.20
C SER A 49 3.29 -2.63 -7.92
N ARG A 50 2.08 -2.68 -7.34
CA ARG A 50 1.32 -1.47 -6.97
C ARG A 50 1.94 -0.72 -5.79
N MET A 51 2.54 -1.43 -4.82
CA MET A 51 3.28 -0.80 -3.73
C MET A 51 4.59 -0.20 -4.23
N ARG A 52 5.26 -0.88 -5.18
CA ARG A 52 6.43 -0.31 -5.87
C ARG A 52 6.08 0.98 -6.61
N HIS A 53 4.99 0.99 -7.39
CA HIS A 53 4.57 2.21 -8.11
C HIS A 53 4.28 3.36 -7.14
N LEU A 54 3.66 3.09 -5.99
CA LEU A 54 3.43 4.10 -4.97
C LEU A 54 4.74 4.61 -4.37
N TYR A 55 5.68 3.72 -4.05
CA TYR A 55 7.01 4.09 -3.58
C TYR A 55 7.74 4.97 -4.60
N ASP A 56 7.82 4.54 -5.85
CA ASP A 56 8.53 5.26 -6.90
C ASP A 56 7.89 6.64 -7.16
N TYR A 57 6.56 6.72 -7.12
CA TYR A 57 5.84 7.99 -7.21
C TYR A 57 6.23 8.94 -6.07
N LEU A 58 6.23 8.45 -4.82
CA LEU A 58 6.63 9.22 -3.64
C LEU A 58 8.09 9.67 -3.72
N VAL A 59 9.00 8.82 -4.22
CA VAL A 59 10.40 9.18 -4.41
C VAL A 59 10.52 10.34 -5.41
N ARG A 60 9.83 10.29 -6.55
CA ARG A 60 9.91 11.34 -7.58
C ARG A 60 9.38 12.68 -7.09
N VAL A 61 8.22 12.69 -6.44
CA VAL A 61 7.61 13.93 -5.93
C VAL A 61 8.42 14.55 -4.79
N ILE A 62 9.02 13.75 -3.89
CA ILE A 62 9.89 14.29 -2.83
C ILE A 62 11.23 14.78 -3.40
N SER A 63 11.80 14.06 -4.37
CA SER A 63 13.06 14.46 -5.02
C SER A 63 12.92 15.60 -6.04
N LEU A 64 11.71 16.10 -6.28
CA LEU A 64 11.41 17.07 -7.33
C LEU A 64 11.92 16.61 -8.72
N ARG A 65 11.92 15.30 -8.97
CA ARG A 65 12.37 14.70 -10.24
C ARG A 65 11.26 14.67 -11.28
N ASP A 66 11.64 14.54 -12.55
CA ASP A 66 10.69 14.37 -13.65
C ASP A 66 9.80 13.14 -13.43
N MET A 67 8.50 13.38 -13.41
CA MET A 67 7.47 12.36 -13.23
C MET A 67 7.36 11.42 -14.44
N ASN A 68 7.94 11.80 -15.59
CA ASN A 68 7.89 11.03 -16.83
C ASN A 68 9.07 10.06 -17.01
N ALA A 69 10.06 10.08 -16.12
CA ALA A 69 11.18 9.13 -16.21
C ALA A 69 10.67 7.67 -16.18
N PRO A 70 11.29 6.73 -16.92
CA PRO A 70 10.93 5.32 -16.83
C PRO A 70 11.27 4.74 -15.44
N TYR A 71 10.53 3.71 -15.01
CA TYR A 71 10.84 3.00 -13.76
C TYR A 71 12.06 2.10 -13.97
N GLU A 72 13.18 2.43 -13.32
CA GLU A 72 14.49 1.78 -13.58
C GLU A 72 14.71 0.43 -12.88
N ARG A 73 13.82 -0.02 -11.98
CA ARG A 73 14.03 -1.26 -11.20
C ARG A 73 12.84 -2.23 -11.26
N TYR A 74 13.05 -3.37 -11.91
CA TYR A 74 12.10 -4.49 -11.90
C TYR A 74 12.36 -5.42 -10.70
N HIS A 75 11.32 -5.66 -9.90
CA HIS A 75 11.24 -6.69 -8.85
C HIS A 75 12.39 -6.71 -7.81
N SER A 76 12.94 -5.55 -7.47
CA SER A 76 13.98 -5.43 -6.44
C SER A 76 13.53 -4.54 -5.29
N ASP A 77 14.19 -4.70 -4.15
CA ASP A 77 14.09 -3.79 -3.03
C ASP A 77 14.70 -2.41 -3.40
N ALA A 78 14.23 -1.37 -2.74
CA ALA A 78 14.69 0.00 -2.95
C ALA A 78 14.66 0.80 -1.64
N HIS A 79 15.56 1.77 -1.53
CA HIS A 79 15.71 2.61 -0.34
C HIS A 79 16.13 4.02 -0.76
N SER A 80 15.48 5.03 -0.17
CA SER A 80 15.74 6.45 -0.41
C SER A 80 15.71 7.21 0.91
N TYR A 81 16.74 8.02 1.15
CA TYR A 81 16.77 8.98 2.24
C TYR A 81 16.81 10.39 1.65
N PHE A 82 15.96 11.27 2.19
CA PHE A 82 15.81 12.66 1.76
C PHE A 82 16.24 13.58 2.90
N GLU A 83 17.50 14.03 2.85
CA GLU A 83 18.12 14.81 3.93
C GLU A 83 17.33 16.09 4.27
N LYS A 84 16.89 16.86 3.26
CA LYS A 84 16.18 18.13 3.46
C LYS A 84 14.86 18.02 4.22
N SER A 85 14.15 16.91 4.06
CA SER A 85 12.87 16.65 4.72
C SER A 85 12.98 15.62 5.85
N ASN A 86 14.18 15.09 6.08
CA ASN A 86 14.47 13.99 6.98
C ASN A 86 13.50 12.80 6.80
N VAL A 87 13.21 12.46 5.54
CA VAL A 87 12.30 11.37 5.19
C VAL A 87 13.10 10.13 4.79
N THR A 88 12.72 8.98 5.33
CA THR A 88 13.19 7.67 4.84
C THR A 88 12.03 6.94 4.18
N LEU A 89 12.22 6.52 2.93
CA LEU A 89 11.31 5.65 2.20
C LEU A 89 12.04 4.38 1.79
N ALA A 90 11.45 3.22 2.08
CA ALA A 90 11.92 1.95 1.53
C ALA A 90 10.78 1.18 0.87
N PHE A 91 11.14 0.33 -0.09
CA PHE A 91 10.27 -0.64 -0.71
C PHE A 91 10.90 -2.03 -0.60
N HIS A 92 10.11 -3.02 -0.17
CA HIS A 92 10.49 -4.43 -0.21
C HIS A 92 9.55 -5.23 -1.12
N TRP A 93 10.15 -5.97 -2.06
CA TRP A 93 9.44 -6.84 -2.98
C TRP A 93 9.05 -8.16 -2.30
N CYS A 94 7.93 -8.13 -1.57
CA CYS A 94 7.32 -9.31 -0.96
C CYS A 94 5.90 -9.50 -1.51
N PRO A 95 5.72 -10.19 -2.65
CA PRO A 95 4.41 -10.33 -3.29
C PRO A 95 3.39 -11.19 -2.51
N TYR A 96 3.85 -11.91 -1.48
CA TYR A 96 3.04 -12.78 -0.62
C TYR A 96 3.23 -12.39 0.86
N PRO A 97 2.22 -12.61 1.73
CA PRO A 97 2.32 -12.33 3.16
C PRO A 97 3.10 -13.43 3.91
N ASP A 98 4.29 -13.79 3.45
CA ASP A 98 5.01 -15.00 3.87
C ASP A 98 6.36 -14.71 4.55
N ASP A 99 7.32 -15.63 4.39
CA ASP A 99 8.67 -15.57 4.95
C ASP A 99 9.44 -14.34 4.50
N CYS A 100 9.17 -13.80 3.30
CA CYS A 100 9.78 -12.56 2.83
C CYS A 100 9.51 -11.41 3.81
N VAL A 101 8.23 -11.21 4.16
CA VAL A 101 7.81 -10.15 5.10
C VAL A 101 8.46 -10.35 6.47
N ARG A 102 8.51 -11.60 6.95
CA ARG A 102 9.10 -11.94 8.26
C ARG A 102 10.62 -11.76 8.29
N ASN A 103 11.30 -11.96 7.17
CA ASN A 103 12.75 -11.77 7.09
C ASN A 103 13.11 -10.29 7.10
N VAL A 104 12.33 -9.47 6.38
CA VAL A 104 12.44 -8.00 6.41
C VAL A 104 12.29 -7.49 7.84
N THR A 105 11.23 -7.87 8.55
CA THR A 105 10.99 -7.40 9.92
C THR A 105 12.04 -7.89 10.93
N LYS A 106 12.51 -9.14 10.79
CA LYS A 106 13.62 -9.66 11.61
C LYS A 106 14.91 -8.86 11.45
N SER A 107 15.20 -8.36 10.25
CA SER A 107 16.39 -7.51 10.06
C SER A 107 16.30 -6.23 10.89
N TRP A 108 15.13 -5.58 10.94
CA TRP A 108 14.94 -4.35 11.73
C TRP A 108 15.13 -4.54 13.23
N MET A 109 14.71 -5.69 13.76
CA MET A 109 14.96 -6.05 15.16
C MET A 109 16.45 -6.21 15.47
N ARG A 110 17.24 -6.71 14.50
CA ARG A 110 18.69 -6.92 14.67
C ARG A 110 19.48 -5.63 14.55
N THR A 111 19.07 -4.73 13.67
CA THR A 111 19.78 -3.48 13.36
C THR A 111 19.28 -2.29 14.18
N ASN A 112 18.24 -2.47 15.00
CA ASN A 112 17.55 -1.40 15.72
C ASN A 112 17.12 -0.24 14.78
N SER A 113 16.73 -0.58 13.55
CA SER A 113 16.36 0.38 12.50
C SER A 113 14.89 0.23 12.11
N THR A 114 14.00 0.17 13.10
CA THR A 114 12.56 -0.02 12.87
C THR A 114 11.94 1.23 12.25
N PRO A 115 11.16 1.10 11.17
CA PRO A 115 10.43 2.23 10.61
C PRO A 115 9.27 2.66 11.52
N GLN A 116 8.77 3.86 11.33
CA GLN A 116 7.57 4.31 12.04
C GLN A 116 6.31 3.69 11.42
N TYR A 117 6.22 3.65 10.09
CA TYR A 117 5.06 3.11 9.39
C TYR A 117 5.45 2.00 8.43
N VAL A 118 4.63 0.96 8.38
CA VAL A 118 4.72 -0.10 7.38
C VAL A 118 3.41 -0.16 6.61
N ILE A 119 3.47 0.05 5.31
CA ILE A 119 2.33 -0.04 4.40
C ILE A 119 2.42 -1.38 3.68
N LEU A 120 1.57 -2.33 4.08
CA LEU A 120 1.59 -3.69 3.53
C LEU A 120 0.48 -3.85 2.50
N GLY A 121 0.83 -4.07 1.24
CA GLY A 121 -0.13 -4.26 0.14
C GLY A 121 0.19 -5.50 -0.68
N VAL A 122 -0.49 -6.61 -0.38
CA VAL A 122 -0.34 -7.90 -1.09
C VAL A 122 -1.69 -8.48 -1.50
N GLY A 123 -1.67 -9.49 -2.37
CA GLY A 123 -2.86 -10.32 -2.64
C GLY A 123 -3.10 -10.63 -4.11
N ILE A 124 -2.73 -9.75 -5.05
CA ILE A 124 -2.89 -10.08 -6.48
C ILE A 124 -2.02 -11.28 -6.84
N TYR A 125 -0.75 -11.28 -6.47
CA TYR A 125 0.13 -12.42 -6.74
C TYR A 125 -0.39 -13.74 -6.14
N SER A 126 -0.95 -13.68 -4.93
CA SER A 126 -1.54 -14.85 -4.26
C SER A 126 -2.75 -15.41 -5.01
N ALA A 127 -3.56 -14.55 -5.63
CA ALA A 127 -4.71 -14.99 -6.44
C ALA A 127 -4.32 -15.37 -7.88
N ALA A 128 -3.30 -14.72 -8.45
CA ALA A 128 -3.00 -14.77 -9.88
C ALA A 128 -1.95 -15.82 -10.28
N VAL A 129 -1.01 -16.11 -9.39
CA VAL A 129 0.12 -17.03 -9.69
C VAL A 129 -0.15 -18.43 -9.15
N ASN A 130 -1.29 -18.66 -8.48
CA ASN A 130 -1.79 -19.94 -7.97
C ASN A 130 -0.70 -20.91 -7.50
N VAL A 131 0.17 -20.45 -6.59
CA VAL A 131 1.32 -21.21 -6.09
C VAL A 131 0.95 -22.26 -5.03
N SER A 132 -0.34 -22.42 -4.72
CA SER A 132 -0.84 -23.31 -3.67
C SER A 132 -2.12 -24.03 -4.14
N PRO A 133 -2.32 -25.31 -3.75
CA PRO A 133 -3.58 -26.03 -3.98
C PRO A 133 -4.82 -25.34 -3.36
N SER A 134 -4.62 -24.49 -2.34
CA SER A 134 -5.69 -23.74 -1.69
C SER A 134 -5.26 -22.29 -1.43
N PRO A 135 -5.28 -21.41 -2.46
CA PRO A 135 -4.73 -20.06 -2.37
C PRO A 135 -5.35 -19.22 -1.25
N LEU A 136 -6.67 -19.30 -1.06
CA LEU A 136 -7.37 -18.56 -0.02
C LEU A 136 -6.92 -18.99 1.39
N LYS A 137 -6.81 -20.30 1.63
CA LYS A 137 -6.40 -20.85 2.91
C LYS A 137 -4.96 -20.46 3.22
N THR A 138 -4.04 -20.72 2.30
CA THR A 138 -2.62 -20.37 2.45
C THR A 138 -2.43 -18.88 2.66
N PHE A 139 -3.12 -18.03 1.88
CA PHE A 139 -3.07 -16.59 2.06
C PHE A 139 -3.54 -16.17 3.46
N SER A 140 -4.67 -16.70 3.93
CA SER A 140 -5.26 -16.35 5.22
C SER A 140 -4.33 -16.74 6.39
N GLU A 141 -3.78 -17.96 6.37
CA GLU A 141 -2.85 -18.44 7.39
C GLU A 141 -1.54 -17.64 7.42
N ASN A 142 -1.04 -17.27 6.24
CA ASN A 142 0.17 -16.47 6.09
C ASN A 142 -0.04 -15.03 6.56
N LEU A 143 -1.19 -14.44 6.23
CA LEU A 143 -1.56 -13.10 6.71
C LEU A 143 -1.75 -13.07 8.23
N HIS A 144 -2.41 -14.07 8.82
CA HIS A 144 -2.51 -14.21 10.28
C HIS A 144 -1.13 -14.23 10.95
N ARG A 145 -0.20 -15.03 10.41
CA ARG A 145 1.18 -15.11 10.92
C ARG A 145 1.93 -13.80 10.76
N THR A 146 1.71 -13.09 9.65
CA THR A 146 2.31 -11.78 9.38
C THR A 146 1.82 -10.73 10.38
N PHE A 147 0.51 -10.60 10.59
CA PHE A 147 -0.04 -9.64 11.55
C PHE A 147 0.37 -9.95 12.99
N ALA A 148 0.34 -11.23 13.40
CA ALA A 148 0.85 -11.67 14.69
C ALA A 148 2.36 -11.43 14.88
N HIS A 149 3.12 -11.30 13.79
CA HIS A 149 4.53 -10.94 13.86
C HIS A 149 4.71 -9.44 14.08
N PHE A 150 3.93 -8.60 13.39
CA PHE A 150 3.98 -7.15 13.57
C PHE A 150 3.50 -6.68 14.95
N SER A 151 2.59 -7.40 15.61
CA SER A 151 2.20 -7.06 16.99
C SER A 151 3.36 -7.15 18.00
N LYS A 152 4.47 -7.78 17.63
CA LYS A 152 5.72 -7.85 18.43
C LYS A 152 6.65 -6.66 18.19
N LEU A 153 6.28 -5.72 17.33
CA LEU A 153 7.05 -4.53 16.97
C LEU A 153 6.32 -3.26 17.46
N PRO A 154 6.34 -2.95 18.77
CA PRO A 154 5.49 -1.91 19.37
C PRO A 154 5.79 -0.47 18.89
N SER A 155 6.95 -0.24 18.27
CA SER A 155 7.34 1.05 17.71
C SER A 155 6.90 1.22 16.25
N VAL A 156 6.30 0.20 15.64
CA VAL A 156 5.90 0.17 14.23
C VAL A 156 4.37 0.23 14.13
N THR A 157 3.85 1.18 13.35
CA THR A 157 2.45 1.20 12.95
C THR A 157 2.29 0.47 11.61
N LEU A 158 1.73 -0.75 11.65
CA LEU A 158 1.35 -1.49 10.45
C LEU A 158 0.02 -0.97 9.91
N ILE A 159 -0.03 -0.62 8.62
CA ILE A 159 -1.25 -0.30 7.88
C ILE A 159 -1.41 -1.31 6.76
N TRP A 160 -2.53 -2.04 6.77
CA TRP A 160 -2.89 -2.98 5.71
C TRP A 160 -3.60 -2.26 4.57
N VAL A 161 -3.11 -2.40 3.35
CA VAL A 161 -3.81 -1.90 2.16
C VAL A 161 -4.89 -2.92 1.79
N GLU A 162 -6.16 -2.50 1.86
CA GLU A 162 -7.25 -3.36 1.38
C GLU A 162 -6.97 -3.78 -0.08
N ILE A 163 -7.18 -5.07 -0.40
CA ILE A 163 -6.87 -5.62 -1.73
C ILE A 163 -7.54 -4.76 -2.80
N LEU A 164 -6.71 -3.95 -3.47
CA LEU A 164 -7.13 -2.96 -4.45
C LEU A 164 -7.77 -3.67 -5.66
N PRO A 165 -8.81 -3.07 -6.26
CA PRO A 165 -9.57 -3.72 -7.32
C PRO A 165 -8.70 -3.94 -8.58
N VAL A 166 -9.15 -4.88 -9.42
CA VAL A 166 -8.65 -5.10 -10.77
C VAL A 166 -9.79 -4.85 -11.76
N THR A 167 -9.46 -4.46 -12.99
CA THR A 167 -10.46 -4.25 -14.05
C THR A 167 -10.44 -5.39 -15.06
N ARG A 168 -11.46 -5.45 -15.93
CA ARG A 168 -11.53 -6.47 -16.99
C ARG A 168 -10.30 -6.46 -17.91
N LYS A 169 -9.65 -5.30 -18.10
CA LYS A 169 -8.41 -5.19 -18.89
C LYS A 169 -7.30 -6.14 -18.41
N TRP A 170 -7.29 -6.46 -17.11
CA TRP A 170 -6.28 -7.36 -16.54
C TRP A 170 -6.32 -8.77 -17.14
N ALA A 171 -7.53 -9.29 -17.40
CA ALA A 171 -7.69 -10.60 -18.00
C ALA A 171 -7.09 -10.64 -19.41
N TYR A 172 -7.29 -9.58 -20.20
CA TYR A 172 -6.93 -9.57 -21.62
C TYR A 172 -5.46 -9.23 -21.91
N ASN A 173 -4.78 -8.51 -21.01
CA ASN A 173 -3.49 -7.87 -21.35
C ASN A 173 -2.21 -8.72 -21.20
N ARG A 174 -2.25 -9.97 -20.69
CA ARG A 174 -1.00 -10.78 -20.61
C ARG A 174 -1.16 -12.29 -20.85
N GLY A 175 -1.89 -12.67 -21.88
CA GLY A 175 -1.78 -14.02 -22.47
C GLY A 175 -2.34 -15.19 -21.65
N ARG A 176 -3.11 -14.95 -20.56
CA ARG A 176 -3.86 -15.98 -19.81
C ARG A 176 -5.21 -15.44 -19.29
N PRO A 177 -6.17 -15.15 -20.18
CA PRO A 177 -7.43 -14.51 -19.80
C PRO A 177 -8.30 -15.37 -18.88
N GLU A 178 -8.30 -16.69 -19.06
CA GLU A 178 -9.12 -17.61 -18.27
C GLU A 178 -8.65 -17.71 -16.80
N ASP A 179 -7.35 -17.94 -16.58
CA ASP A 179 -6.74 -17.97 -15.23
C ASP A 179 -7.03 -16.70 -14.44
N ARG A 180 -7.01 -15.55 -15.12
CA ARG A 180 -7.21 -14.24 -14.49
C ARG A 180 -8.67 -13.90 -14.27
N ALA A 181 -9.55 -14.32 -15.17
CA ALA A 181 -10.98 -14.21 -14.95
C ALA A 181 -11.38 -15.02 -13.71
N ALA A 182 -10.82 -16.23 -13.53
CA ALA A 182 -11.02 -17.06 -12.35
C ALA A 182 -10.43 -16.44 -11.06
N ALA A 183 -9.36 -15.65 -11.17
CA ALA A 183 -8.76 -14.96 -10.02
C ALA A 183 -9.63 -13.81 -9.46
N ILE A 184 -10.53 -13.19 -10.25
CA ILE A 184 -11.35 -12.06 -9.78
C ILE A 184 -12.31 -12.45 -8.64
N PRO A 185 -13.11 -13.54 -8.75
CA PRO A 185 -13.90 -14.03 -7.61
C PRO A 185 -13.04 -14.39 -6.39
N LEU A 186 -11.87 -14.98 -6.60
CA LEU A 186 -10.94 -15.33 -5.53
C LEU A 186 -10.42 -14.09 -4.79
N LEU A 187 -10.04 -13.04 -5.50
CA LEU A 187 -9.63 -11.76 -4.91
C LEU A 187 -10.71 -11.17 -4.00
N LYS A 188 -11.99 -11.28 -4.38
CA LYS A 188 -13.11 -10.82 -3.53
C LYS A 188 -13.17 -11.62 -2.22
N LYS A 189 -13.05 -12.96 -2.28
CA LYS A 189 -13.04 -13.83 -1.10
C LYS A 189 -11.83 -13.52 -0.20
N MET A 190 -10.65 -13.38 -0.81
CA MET A 190 -9.41 -13.03 -0.09
C MET A 190 -9.50 -11.67 0.58
N ARG A 191 -10.12 -10.67 -0.06
CA ARG A 191 -10.34 -9.34 0.54
C ARG A 191 -11.23 -9.43 1.77
N THR A 192 -12.35 -10.15 1.69
CA THR A 192 -13.24 -10.35 2.84
C THR A 192 -12.51 -11.04 3.99
N ALA A 193 -11.77 -12.12 3.70
CA ALA A 193 -10.96 -12.81 4.69
C ALA A 193 -9.89 -11.89 5.31
N ALA A 194 -9.13 -11.15 4.48
CA ALA A 194 -8.10 -10.22 4.93
C ALA A 194 -8.64 -9.14 5.87
N ASN A 195 -9.80 -8.56 5.54
CA ASN A 195 -10.43 -7.53 6.36
C ASN A 195 -10.87 -8.08 7.73
N HIS A 196 -11.40 -9.32 7.76
CA HIS A 196 -11.74 -9.99 9.03
C HIS A 196 -10.47 -10.29 9.86
N ILE A 197 -9.42 -10.79 9.23
CA ILE A 197 -8.13 -11.07 9.87
C ILE A 197 -7.51 -9.78 10.42
N ALA A 198 -7.56 -8.68 9.67
CA ALA A 198 -7.05 -7.38 10.10
C ALA A 198 -7.81 -6.87 11.34
N ALA A 199 -9.14 -6.97 11.34
CA ALA A 199 -9.96 -6.61 12.50
C ALA A 199 -9.59 -7.44 13.74
N ASN A 200 -9.42 -8.76 13.60
CA ASN A 200 -9.03 -9.65 14.71
C ASN A 200 -7.62 -9.35 15.26
N HIS A 201 -6.76 -8.72 14.47
CA HIS A 201 -5.40 -8.33 14.89
C HIS A 201 -5.29 -6.82 15.19
N SER A 202 -6.42 -6.09 15.21
CA SER A 202 -6.46 -4.63 15.38
C SER A 202 -5.52 -3.89 14.41
N VAL A 203 -5.35 -4.42 13.19
CA VAL A 203 -4.54 -3.80 12.14
C VAL A 203 -5.40 -2.81 11.36
N PRO A 204 -5.03 -1.51 11.34
CA PRO A 204 -5.70 -0.50 10.53
C PRO A 204 -5.74 -0.88 9.05
N VAL A 205 -6.90 -0.71 8.43
CA VAL A 205 -7.11 -1.01 7.00
C VAL A 205 -7.26 0.29 6.21
N TRP A 206 -6.48 0.43 5.15
CA TRP A 206 -6.54 1.57 4.26
C TRP A 206 -7.59 1.35 3.15
N ARG A 207 -8.86 1.64 3.46
CA ARG A 207 -10.02 1.45 2.57
C ARG A 207 -10.26 2.61 1.59
N SER A 208 -9.77 3.81 1.90
CA SER A 208 -9.96 4.98 1.04
C SER A 208 -9.22 4.84 -0.30
N ALA A 209 -8.06 4.19 -0.33
CA ALA A 209 -7.37 3.82 -1.56
C ALA A 209 -8.18 2.83 -2.41
N PHE A 210 -8.76 1.79 -1.78
CA PHE A 210 -9.68 0.87 -2.46
C PHE A 210 -10.87 1.62 -3.06
N THR A 211 -11.50 2.51 -2.28
CA THR A 211 -12.67 3.28 -2.72
C THR A 211 -12.34 4.18 -3.90
N ALA A 212 -11.21 4.89 -3.87
CA ALA A 212 -10.75 5.73 -4.99
C ALA A 212 -10.52 4.87 -6.25
N ALA A 213 -9.77 3.78 -6.13
CA ALA A 213 -9.49 2.89 -7.25
C ALA A 213 -10.77 2.22 -7.80
N HIS A 214 -11.74 1.90 -6.94
CA HIS A 214 -12.99 1.28 -7.36
C HIS A 214 -13.89 2.22 -8.16
N LYS A 215 -13.91 3.51 -7.78
CA LYS A 215 -14.71 4.54 -8.45
C LYS A 215 -14.11 4.98 -9.79
N HIS A 216 -12.78 5.00 -9.89
CA HIS A 216 -12.04 5.50 -11.06
C HIS A 216 -11.35 4.37 -11.83
N ARG A 217 -12.15 3.42 -12.34
CA ARG A 217 -11.63 2.21 -13.03
C ARG A 217 -10.98 2.52 -14.37
N ASP A 218 -11.35 3.64 -14.98
CA ASP A 218 -10.77 4.20 -16.19
C ASP A 218 -9.30 4.57 -16.01
N PHE A 219 -8.87 4.86 -14.78
CA PHE A 219 -7.49 5.21 -14.44
C PHE A 219 -6.55 4.00 -14.29
N PHE A 220 -6.97 2.80 -14.71
CA PHE A 220 -6.11 1.63 -14.81
C PHE A 220 -5.50 1.50 -16.21
N THR A 221 -4.17 1.43 -16.28
CA THR A 221 -3.41 1.35 -17.53
C THR A 221 -3.49 -0.05 -18.13
N ASP A 222 -3.20 -1.09 -17.35
CA ASP A 222 -3.23 -2.50 -17.78
C ASP A 222 -4.31 -3.35 -17.09
N GLY A 223 -5.16 -2.69 -16.29
CA GLY A 223 -6.19 -3.33 -15.47
C GLY A 223 -5.75 -3.74 -14.06
N ILE A 224 -4.46 -3.57 -13.73
CA ILE A 224 -3.92 -3.69 -12.37
C ILE A 224 -3.33 -2.38 -11.89
N HIS A 225 -2.51 -1.75 -12.73
CA HIS A 225 -1.70 -0.59 -12.37
C HIS A 225 -2.44 0.71 -12.64
N PHE A 226 -2.22 1.68 -11.76
CA PHE A 226 -2.78 3.01 -11.85
C PHE A 226 -1.99 3.87 -12.84
N ASN A 227 -2.70 4.79 -13.50
CA ASN A 227 -2.06 5.95 -14.13
C ASN A 227 -1.62 6.97 -13.05
N ASN A 228 -0.94 8.03 -13.48
CA ASN A 228 -0.43 9.05 -12.56
C ASN A 228 -1.52 9.76 -11.76
N ASN A 229 -2.70 10.01 -12.33
CA ASN A 229 -3.80 10.70 -11.63
C ASN A 229 -4.31 9.91 -10.44
N LEU A 230 -4.59 8.61 -10.64
CA LEU A 230 -5.03 7.75 -9.53
C LEU A 230 -3.89 7.50 -8.53
N LEU A 231 -2.66 7.36 -9.01
CA LEU A 231 -1.49 7.19 -8.14
C LEU A 231 -1.27 8.41 -7.25
N GLN A 232 -1.44 9.63 -7.79
CA GLN A 232 -1.40 10.88 -7.03
C GLN A 232 -2.52 10.95 -5.99
N LYS A 233 -3.75 10.57 -6.33
CA LYS A 233 -4.87 10.52 -5.36
C LYS A 233 -4.56 9.56 -4.22
N VAL A 234 -4.09 8.36 -4.53
CA VAL A 234 -3.74 7.34 -3.54
C VAL A 234 -2.56 7.81 -2.67
N ALA A 235 -1.52 8.37 -3.27
CA ALA A 235 -0.39 8.93 -2.53
C ALA A 235 -0.84 10.09 -1.62
N CYS A 236 -1.68 11.01 -2.11
CA CYS A 236 -2.24 12.09 -1.30
C CYS A 236 -2.98 11.55 -0.07
N LEU A 237 -3.82 10.52 -0.24
CA LEU A 237 -4.59 9.90 0.84
C LEU A 237 -3.67 9.27 1.89
N LEU A 238 -2.58 8.62 1.46
CA LEU A 238 -1.57 8.07 2.36
C LEU A 238 -0.92 9.16 3.20
N LEU A 239 -0.40 10.20 2.53
CA LEU A 239 0.26 11.34 3.17
C LEU A 239 -0.67 12.02 4.16
N GLY A 240 -1.94 12.24 3.76
CA GLY A 240 -2.96 12.79 4.64
C GLY A 240 -3.28 11.92 5.85
N ALA A 241 -3.19 10.58 5.73
CA ALA A 241 -3.44 9.67 6.82
C ALA A 241 -2.29 9.62 7.84
N ILE A 242 -1.04 9.62 7.38
CA ILE A 242 0.14 9.46 8.24
C ILE A 242 0.72 10.79 8.73
N GLY A 243 0.45 11.88 8.02
CA GLY A 243 0.94 13.22 8.40
C GLY A 243 0.04 13.94 9.41
N ARG A 244 -1.24 13.57 9.52
CA ARG A 244 -2.17 14.21 10.46
C ARG A 244 -2.16 13.49 11.81
N THR A 245 -1.81 14.23 12.86
CA THR A 245 -1.88 13.77 14.26
C THR A 245 -3.23 14.09 14.90
N ASN A 246 -3.89 15.17 14.46
CA ASN A 246 -5.20 15.58 14.95
C ASN A 246 -6.30 15.18 13.98
N CYS A 247 -6.75 13.94 14.17
CA CYS A 247 -7.96 13.34 13.65
C CYS A 247 -8.70 12.66 14.78
#